data_AF-A0AB73SX80-F1
#
_entry.id   AF-A0AB73SX80-F1
#
_cell.length_a   1.000
_cell.length_b   1.000
_cell.length_c   1.000
_cell.angle_alpha   90.00
_cell.angle_beta   90.00
_cell.angle_gamma   90.00
#
_symmetry.space_group_name_H-M   'P 1'
#
loop_
_entity.id
_entity.type
_entity.pdbx_description
1 polymer ?
#
loop_
_entity_poly.entity_id
_entity_poly.type
_entity_poly.pdbx_seq_one_letter_code
_entity_poly.pdbx_strand_id
1 'polypeptide(L)' 'MDSKFLEELRQKYIQNPPEGMTAKLVRTMSDSDLLDMHEFLMEDDDLDDDEFEEGFYIDLF' A
#
# COMPACT_ATOMS: atom_id res chain seq x y z
N MET A 1 18.77 4.89 4.71
CA MET A 1 17.40 5.23 4.31
C MET A 1 17.44 6.54 3.56
N ASP A 2 17.11 6.51 2.26
CA ASP A 2 17.07 7.71 1.44
C ASP A 2 15.89 8.59 1.87
N SER A 3 16.16 9.74 2.48
CA SER A 3 15.12 10.67 2.96
C SER A 3 14.16 11.12 1.85
N LYS A 4 14.63 11.12 0.59
CA LYS A 4 13.80 11.42 -0.58
C LYS A 4 12.75 10.35 -0.86
N PHE A 5 13.11 9.08 -0.69
CA PHE A 5 12.18 7.96 -0.92
C PHE A 5 11.00 8.03 0.04
N LEU A 6 11.28 8.23 1.33
CA LEU A 6 10.24 8.40 2.37
C LEU A 6 9.33 9.60 2.10
N GLU A 7 9.89 10.72 1.62
CA GLU A 7 9.11 11.90 1.28
C GLU A 7 8.17 11.65 0.09
N GLU A 8 8.67 11.02 -0.98
CA GLU A 8 7.87 10.64 -2.15
C GLU A 8 6.76 9.64 -1.78
N LEU A 9 7.11 8.62 -0.99
CA LEU A 9 6.19 7.62 -0.48
C LEU A 9 5.07 8.26 0.35
N ARG A 10 5.43 9.21 1.22
CA ARG A 10 4.45 9.95 2.01
C ARG A 10 3.52 10.76 1.12
N GLN A 11 4.03 11.44 0.08
CA GLN A 11 3.18 12.18 -0.86
C GLN A 11 2.25 11.24 -1.66
N LYS A 12 2.71 10.05 -2.04
CA LYS A 12 1.91 9.03 -2.74
C LYS A 12 0.70 8.63 -1.90
N TYR A 13 0.92 8.24 -0.65
CA TYR A 13 -0.16 7.82 0.26
C TYR A 13 -0.99 8.98 0.83
N ILE A 14 -0.51 10.22 0.77
CA ILE A 14 -1.35 11.40 1.08
C ILE A 14 -2.34 11.67 -0.05
N GLN A 15 -1.90 11.54 -1.31
CA GLN A 15 -2.75 11.76 -2.48
C GLN A 15 -3.77 10.62 -2.64
N ASN A 16 -3.33 9.38 -2.48
CA ASN A 16 -4.16 8.18 -2.53
C ASN A 16 -3.90 7.35 -1.26
N PRO A 17 -4.61 7.63 -0.15
CA PRO A 17 -4.45 6.86 1.06
C PRO A 17 -4.90 5.40 0.85
N PRO A 18 -4.23 4.43 1.49
CA PRO A 18 -4.65 3.03 1.49
C PRO A 18 -6.09 2.87 2.00
N GLU A 19 -6.76 1.79 1.59
CA GLU A 19 -8.11 1.51 2.04
C GLU A 19 -8.17 1.44 3.58
N GLY A 20 -9.21 2.04 4.17
CA GLY A 20 -9.33 2.14 5.63
C GLY A 20 -8.44 3.20 6.27
N MET A 21 -7.59 3.91 5.51
CA MET A 21 -6.79 5.03 5.99
C MET A 21 -7.26 6.38 5.44
N THR A 22 -6.89 7.46 6.14
CA THR A 22 -7.12 8.84 5.69
C THR A 22 -5.79 9.53 5.45
N ALA A 23 -5.71 10.44 4.48
CA ALA A 23 -4.50 11.23 4.20
C ALA A 23 -3.95 11.97 5.45
N LYS A 24 -4.82 12.36 6.39
CA LYS A 24 -4.42 12.96 7.67
C LYS A 24 -3.64 11.97 8.55
N LEU A 25 -4.06 10.70 8.57
CA LEU A 25 -3.38 9.64 9.31
C LEU A 25 -1.98 9.38 8.74
N VAL A 26 -1.86 9.30 7.42
CA VAL A 26 -0.58 9.14 6.70
C VAL A 26 0.36 10.32 6.98
N ARG A 27 -0.15 11.56 7.05
CA ARG A 27 0.65 12.74 7.43
C ARG A 27 1.23 12.66 8.84
N THR A 28 0.54 11.98 9.75
CA THR A 28 0.95 11.86 11.16
C THR A 28 1.80 10.62 11.46
N MET A 29 1.88 9.66 10.54
CA MET A 29 2.70 8.45 10.68
C MET A 29 4.18 8.77 10.80
N SER A 30 4.93 8.04 11.62
CA SER A 30 6.39 8.17 11.62
C SER A 30 6.99 7.56 10.34
N ASP A 31 8.26 7.87 10.07
CA ASP A 31 8.98 7.28 8.93
C ASP A 31 9.03 5.75 9.03
N SER A 32 9.09 5.20 10.24
CA SER A 32 9.03 3.75 10.49
C SER A 32 7.64 3.21 10.17
N ASP A 33 6.58 3.83 10.69
CA ASP A 33 5.20 3.39 10.43
C ASP A 33 4.85 3.42 8.94
N LEU A 34 5.38 4.42 8.21
CA LEU A 34 5.19 4.54 6.77
C LEU A 34 5.90 3.43 6.00
N LEU A 35 7.10 3.03 6.44
CA LEU A 35 7.86 1.92 5.84
C LEU A 35 7.21 0.58 6.14
N ASP A 36 6.81 0.33 7.39
CA ASP A 36 6.14 -0.92 7.79
C ASP A 36 4.84 -1.11 7.00
N MET A 37 4.06 -0.04 6.84
CA MET A 37 2.85 -0.04 6.01
C MET A 37 3.18 -0.28 4.53
N HIS A 38 4.23 0.35 4.01
CA HIS A 38 4.62 0.16 2.61
C HIS A 38 5.08 -1.26 2.33
N GLU A 39 5.84 -1.87 3.25
CA GLU A 39 6.26 -3.27 3.17
C GLU A 39 5.05 -4.21 3.19
N PHE A 40 4.11 -3.99 4.12
CA PHE A 40 2.87 -4.77 4.19
C PHE A 40 2.03 -4.66 2.92
N LEU A 41 1.92 -3.46 2.34
CA LEU A 41 1.14 -3.24 1.11
C LEU A 41 1.84 -3.76 -0.14
N MET A 42 3.18 -3.70 -0.20
CA MET A 42 3.95 -4.29 -1.30
C MET A 42 3.89 -5.82 -1.26
N GLU A 43 3.90 -6.42 -0.07
CA GLU A 43 3.78 -7.88 0.08
C GLU A 43 2.45 -8.41 -0.50
N ASP A 44 1.36 -7.64 -0.38
CA ASP A 44 0.08 -7.95 -1.03
C ASP A 44 0.07 -7.61 -2.55
N ASP A 45 0.77 -6.57 -2.99
CA ASP A 45 0.85 -6.11 -4.41
C ASP A 45 1.81 -6.97 -5.26
N ASP A 46 2.79 -7.64 -4.65
CA ASP A 46 3.64 -8.67 -5.28
C ASP A 46 2.82 -9.92 -5.69
N LEU A 47 1.57 -10.06 -5.23
CA LEU A 47 0.60 -11.04 -5.72
C LEU A 47 -0.21 -10.55 -6.94
N ASP A 48 -0.15 -9.26 -7.26
CA ASP A 48 -1.04 -8.60 -8.22
C ASP A 48 -0.35 -8.21 -9.54
N ASP A 49 0.98 -8.27 -9.63
CA ASP A 49 1.71 -7.93 -10.88
C ASP A 49 1.89 -9.12 -11.86
N ASP A 50 1.24 -10.28 -11.61
CA ASP A 50 1.20 -11.39 -12.60
C ASP A 50 0.05 -12.44 -12.44
N GLU A 51 -0.98 -12.27 -11.59
CA GLU A 51 -2.06 -13.30 -11.47
C GLU A 51 -3.48 -12.79 -11.10
N PHE A 52 -3.92 -11.66 -11.66
CA PHE A 52 -5.34 -11.24 -11.58
C PHE A 52 -6.05 -11.15 -12.94
N GLU A 53 -5.72 -12.05 -13.87
CA GLU A 53 -6.61 -12.42 -14.99
C GLU A 53 -6.81 -13.93 -15.02
N GLU A 54 -7.61 -14.48 -14.10
CA GLU A 54 -8.77 -15.32 -14.47
C GLU A 54 -9.58 -15.68 -13.22
N GLY A 55 -10.83 -15.24 -13.23
CA GLY A 55 -11.74 -15.39 -12.11
C GLY A 55 -11.92 -16.84 -11.67
N PHE A 56 -11.61 -17.11 -10.41
CA PHE A 56 -12.20 -18.26 -9.73
C PHE A 56 -13.68 -17.96 -9.49
N TYR A 57 -14.52 -18.31 -10.47
CA TYR A 57 -15.90 -18.69 -10.19
C TYR A 57 -15.84 -19.86 -9.22
N ILE A 58 -16.09 -19.59 -7.94
CA ILE A 58 -16.42 -20.63 -6.99
C ILE A 58 -17.78 -21.21 -7.40
N ASP A 59 -17.76 -22.30 -8.17
CA ASP A 59 -18.94 -23.12 -8.41
C ASP A 59 -19.36 -23.75 -7.09
N LEU A 60 -20.29 -23.07 -6.42
CA LEU A 60 -21.05 -23.60 -5.29
C LEU A 60 -22.33 -24.26 -5.82
N PHE A 61 -22.22 -25.47 -6.38
CA PHE A 61 -23.31 -26.45 -6.38
C PHE A 61 -22.84 -27.89 -6.61
#